data_AF-A0A2G9MR30-F1
#
_entry.id   AF-A0A2G9MR30-F1
#
_cell.length_a   1.000
_cell.length_b   1.000
_cell.length_c   1.000
_cell.angle_alpha   90.00
_cell.angle_beta   90.00
_cell.angle_gamma   90.00
#
_symmetry.space_group_name_H-M   'P 1'
#
loop_
_entity.id
_entity.type
_entity.pdbx_description
1 polymer ?
#
loop_
_entity_poly.entity_id
_entity_poly.type
_entity_poly.pdbx_seq_one_letter_code
_entity_poly.pdbx_strand_id
1 'polypeptide(L)'
;MNKETSIIDVDSEEEITNNPESDLQEQLHVDKKFTLEDLKPAFIDRYTKLIGEENFACFKEFSSKYIKKTIRVNTLKTTVDEIKRRLETDWILEQVPWCKEGFWIKYRHGERFDIGNVPEHQLGYFYVQDAASMIPPVVLAPKPGEIVLDLCAAPGSKTTQLAQYMNNEGLLIANDSQGKRLSALGLNTQRCGVRNILITKMDGERLSQKEMFDKILVDAPCSGTGTIRRNYKIIEMWSPHLVSKLSGIQYKLLSNAFNALKQGGELVYSTCTLEPEEDEKVVSRLLENNPDADILDINLDIKRSPAIMEFDRQKYDPRVSKCLRIYPQDNDSEGFFVAKIKKLE
;
A
#
# COMPACT_ATOMS: atom_id res chain seq x y z
N MET A 1 -62.90 13.43 8.31
CA MET A 1 -62.84 12.08 7.69
C MET A 1 -62.46 12.25 6.24
N ASN A 2 -61.47 11.48 5.81
CA ASN A 2 -61.01 11.25 4.43
C ASN A 2 -60.61 12.46 3.59
N LYS A 3 -59.30 12.58 3.35
CA LYS A 3 -58.81 13.07 2.06
C LYS A 3 -58.17 11.90 1.32
N GLU A 4 -58.93 11.37 0.37
CA GLU A 4 -58.45 10.62 -0.80
C GLU A 4 -57.58 11.58 -1.64
N THR A 5 -56.35 11.18 -1.93
CA THR A 5 -55.87 10.60 -3.21
C THR A 5 -55.86 11.58 -4.38
N SER A 6 -54.66 12.01 -4.77
CA SER A 6 -54.35 12.38 -6.15
C SER A 6 -52.99 11.80 -6.51
N ILE A 7 -53.05 10.81 -7.39
CA ILE A 7 -51.94 10.15 -8.11
C ILE A 7 -51.27 11.20 -9.00
N ILE A 8 -49.93 11.24 -9.01
CA ILE A 8 -49.15 11.83 -10.11
C ILE A 8 -48.00 10.85 -10.42
N ASP A 9 -47.84 10.66 -11.72
CA ASP A 9 -47.16 9.60 -12.42
C ASP A 9 -45.64 9.54 -12.26
N VAL A 10 -45.17 8.33 -12.52
CA VAL A 10 -43.80 7.89 -12.79
C VAL A 10 -43.38 8.45 -14.15
N ASP A 11 -42.23 9.14 -14.22
CA ASP A 11 -41.23 9.05 -15.29
C ASP A 11 -40.27 10.25 -15.25
N SER A 12 -39.03 9.98 -14.85
CA SER A 12 -37.84 10.66 -15.39
C SER A 12 -36.61 9.82 -15.06
N GLU A 13 -36.35 8.83 -15.91
CA GLU A 13 -35.03 8.20 -16.03
C GLU A 13 -34.04 9.26 -16.51
N GLU A 14 -33.17 9.77 -15.62
CA GLU A 14 -31.93 10.40 -16.06
C GLU A 14 -30.95 9.28 -16.44
N GLU A 15 -30.88 9.00 -17.74
CA GLU A 15 -29.81 8.21 -18.36
C GLU A 15 -28.44 8.77 -17.97
N ILE A 16 -27.76 8.10 -17.05
CA ILE A 16 -26.32 8.27 -16.84
C ILE A 16 -25.63 7.62 -18.04
N THR A 17 -25.43 8.42 -19.08
CA THR A 17 -24.61 8.03 -20.23
C THR A 17 -23.15 7.91 -19.76
N ASN A 18 -22.72 6.67 -19.49
CA ASN A 18 -21.31 6.32 -19.35
C ASN A 18 -20.65 6.58 -20.70
N ASN A 19 -19.98 7.73 -20.84
CA ASN A 19 -19.22 8.04 -22.04
C ASN A 19 -17.89 7.25 -22.03
N PRO A 20 -17.70 6.25 -22.91
CA PRO A 20 -16.48 5.42 -22.93
C PRO A 20 -15.22 6.21 -23.32
N GLU A 21 -15.37 7.42 -23.87
CA GLU A 21 -14.25 8.27 -24.28
C GLU A 21 -13.50 8.90 -23.11
N SER A 22 -14.13 9.10 -21.93
CA SER A 22 -13.43 9.66 -20.77
C SER A 22 -12.44 8.68 -20.15
N ASP A 23 -12.77 7.38 -20.17
CA ASP A 23 -11.91 6.31 -19.66
C ASP A 23 -10.75 6.00 -20.62
N LEU A 24 -10.96 6.22 -21.94
CA LEU A 24 -9.92 6.15 -22.95
C LEU A 24 -8.91 7.31 -22.83
N GLN A 25 -9.35 8.51 -22.43
CA GLN A 25 -8.45 9.65 -22.19
C GLN A 25 -7.56 9.48 -20.96
N GLU A 26 -8.00 8.72 -19.95
CA GLU A 26 -7.18 8.37 -18.78
C GLU A 26 -6.06 7.39 -19.11
N GLN A 27 -6.25 6.55 -20.13
CA GLN A 27 -5.22 5.61 -20.61
C GLN A 27 -4.19 6.23 -21.58
N LEU A 28 -4.50 7.38 -22.18
CA LEU A 28 -3.66 8.05 -23.19
C LEU A 28 -2.60 9.02 -22.63
N HIS A 29 -2.47 9.17 -21.31
CA HIS A 29 -1.51 10.09 -20.68
C HIS A 29 -0.19 9.45 -20.20
N VAL A 30 0.19 8.26 -20.70
CA VAL A 30 1.35 7.49 -20.18
C VAL A 30 2.54 7.42 -21.16
N ASP A 31 2.52 8.17 -22.27
CA ASP A 31 3.60 8.17 -23.28
C ASP A 31 4.59 9.34 -23.17
N LYS A 32 4.47 10.21 -22.17
CA LYS A 32 5.50 11.24 -21.94
C LYS A 32 6.66 10.61 -21.15
N LYS A 33 7.79 10.38 -21.85
CA LYS A 33 9.06 10.00 -21.22
C LYS A 33 9.50 11.14 -20.29
N PHE A 34 9.23 10.97 -19.00
CA PHE A 34 9.55 11.91 -17.93
C PHE A 34 11.02 12.34 -18.01
N THR A 35 11.28 13.64 -18.05
CA THR A 35 12.64 14.19 -18.06
C THR A 35 12.92 15.00 -16.79
N LEU A 36 14.20 15.23 -16.52
CA LEU A 36 14.68 16.01 -15.39
C LEU A 36 14.11 17.44 -15.31
N GLU A 37 13.63 17.96 -16.44
CA GLU A 37 13.09 19.31 -16.58
C GLU A 37 11.68 19.43 -15.98
N ASP A 38 10.97 18.31 -15.80
CA ASP A 38 9.61 18.27 -15.25
C ASP A 38 9.61 18.30 -13.69
N LEU A 39 10.78 18.19 -13.05
CA LEU A 39 10.90 18.21 -11.58
C LEU A 39 10.86 19.63 -11.03
N LYS A 40 10.08 19.84 -9.96
CA LYS A 40 10.07 21.10 -9.23
C LYS A 40 11.46 21.41 -8.64
N PRO A 41 11.97 22.64 -8.74
CA PRO A 41 13.26 23.01 -8.13
C PRO A 41 13.33 22.71 -6.63
N ALA A 42 12.24 22.93 -5.90
CA ALA A 42 12.15 22.60 -4.47
C ALA A 42 12.23 21.09 -4.19
N PHE A 43 11.74 20.24 -5.11
CA PHE A 43 11.86 18.78 -5.00
C PHE A 43 13.31 18.35 -5.25
N ILE A 44 13.98 18.92 -6.26
CA ILE A 44 15.39 18.66 -6.56
C ILE A 44 16.30 19.02 -5.39
N ASP A 45 16.18 20.24 -4.87
CA ASP A 45 16.98 20.71 -3.73
C ASP A 45 16.78 19.81 -2.50
N ARG A 46 15.53 19.45 -2.22
CA ARG A 46 15.19 18.59 -1.09
C ARG A 46 15.78 17.19 -1.21
N TYR A 47 15.58 16.50 -2.33
CA TYR A 47 16.07 15.13 -2.47
C TYR A 47 17.59 15.07 -2.62
N THR A 48 18.21 16.09 -3.23
CA THR A 48 19.67 16.23 -3.21
C THR A 48 20.21 16.31 -1.77
N LYS A 49 19.55 17.08 -0.89
CA LYS A 49 19.91 17.14 0.54
C LYS A 49 19.63 15.83 1.28
N LEU A 50 18.58 15.12 0.91
CA LEU A 50 18.13 13.90 1.58
C LEU A 50 19.07 12.72 1.34
N ILE A 51 19.45 12.49 0.07
CA ILE A 51 20.19 11.28 -0.33
C ILE A 51 21.58 11.58 -0.92
N GLY A 52 21.93 12.86 -1.13
CA GLY A 52 23.16 13.27 -1.78
C GLY A 52 23.06 13.29 -3.31
N GLU A 53 23.98 14.00 -3.96
CA GLU A 53 23.94 14.22 -5.43
C GLU A 53 24.04 12.92 -6.24
N GLU A 54 24.95 12.01 -5.87
CA GLU A 54 25.15 10.75 -6.59
C GLU A 54 23.93 9.82 -6.51
N ASN A 55 23.38 9.62 -5.30
CA ASN A 55 22.16 8.82 -5.13
C ASN A 55 20.96 9.49 -5.77
N PHE A 56 20.90 10.83 -5.79
CA PHE A 56 19.83 11.54 -6.48
C PHE A 56 19.91 11.36 -8.01
N ALA A 57 21.10 11.25 -8.59
CA ALA A 57 21.26 10.86 -9.99
C ALA A 57 20.66 9.48 -10.26
N CYS A 58 20.98 8.48 -9.44
CA CYS A 58 20.42 7.13 -9.54
C CYS A 58 18.90 7.12 -9.34
N PHE A 59 18.41 7.83 -8.32
CA PHE A 59 16.98 7.97 -8.03
C PHE A 59 16.20 8.46 -9.24
N LYS A 60 16.72 9.48 -9.94
CA LYS A 60 16.08 10.03 -11.15
C LYS A 60 16.07 9.03 -12.29
N GLU A 61 17.20 8.35 -12.52
CA GLU A 61 17.30 7.33 -13.56
C GLU A 61 16.24 6.24 -13.36
N PHE A 62 16.16 5.66 -12.15
CA PHE A 62 15.19 4.60 -11.84
C PHE A 62 13.74 5.11 -11.79
N SER A 63 13.52 6.33 -11.31
CA SER A 63 12.17 6.94 -11.29
C SER A 63 11.62 7.21 -12.69
N SER A 64 12.48 7.35 -13.70
CA SER A 64 12.09 7.51 -15.11
C SER A 64 11.84 6.18 -15.84
N LYS A 65 12.21 5.03 -15.24
CA LYS A 65 12.02 3.70 -15.84
C LYS A 65 10.62 3.18 -15.57
N TYR A 66 10.04 2.54 -16.59
CA TYR A 66 8.82 1.74 -16.42
C TYR A 66 9.00 0.73 -15.29
N ILE A 67 7.96 0.59 -14.47
CA ILE A 67 7.96 -0.39 -13.39
C ILE A 67 7.74 -1.80 -13.92
N LYS A 68 8.48 -2.76 -13.38
CA LYS A 68 8.25 -4.18 -13.67
C LYS A 68 6.88 -4.57 -13.14
N LYS A 69 6.02 -5.10 -14.00
CA LYS A 69 4.72 -5.65 -13.57
C LYS A 69 4.95 -6.83 -12.63
N THR A 70 4.10 -6.93 -11.63
CA THR A 70 4.23 -7.90 -10.53
C THR A 70 2.87 -8.49 -10.20
N ILE A 71 2.87 -9.78 -9.89
CA ILE A 71 1.70 -10.50 -9.41
C ILE A 71 2.03 -11.19 -8.10
N ARG A 72 1.00 -11.38 -7.28
CA ARG A 72 1.05 -12.21 -6.08
C ARG A 72 0.05 -13.34 -6.21
N VAL A 73 0.52 -14.58 -6.19
CA VAL A 73 -0.32 -15.78 -6.20
C VAL A 73 -1.21 -15.78 -4.96
N ASN A 74 -2.50 -16.07 -5.17
CA ASN A 74 -3.49 -16.23 -4.11
C ASN A 74 -3.55 -17.69 -3.66
N THR A 75 -2.86 -18.01 -2.56
CA THR A 75 -2.80 -19.39 -2.07
C THR A 75 -4.07 -19.88 -1.40
N LEU A 76 -5.10 -19.03 -1.23
CA LEU A 76 -6.45 -19.46 -0.83
C LEU A 76 -7.19 -20.21 -1.96
N LYS A 77 -6.78 -20.00 -3.21
CA LYS A 77 -7.48 -20.53 -4.39
C LYS A 77 -6.65 -21.48 -5.26
N THR A 78 -5.33 -21.39 -5.19
CA THR A 78 -4.44 -22.17 -6.05
C THR A 78 -3.06 -22.32 -5.40
N THR A 79 -2.13 -22.97 -6.08
CA THR A 79 -0.73 -23.07 -5.65
C THR A 79 0.18 -22.27 -6.58
N VAL A 80 1.38 -21.94 -6.09
CA VAL A 80 2.43 -21.29 -6.90
C VAL A 80 2.77 -22.13 -8.13
N ASP A 81 2.90 -23.45 -7.97
CA ASP A 81 3.23 -24.35 -9.06
C ASP A 81 2.15 -24.41 -10.14
N GLU A 82 0.88 -24.35 -9.75
CA GLU A 82 -0.23 -24.30 -10.70
C GLU A 82 -0.24 -22.98 -11.49
N ILE A 83 0.03 -21.85 -10.84
CA ILE A 83 0.16 -20.57 -11.55
C ILE A 83 1.33 -20.57 -12.52
N LYS A 84 2.48 -21.10 -12.10
CA LYS A 84 3.64 -21.24 -12.98
C LYS A 84 3.29 -22.06 -14.22
N ARG A 85 2.71 -23.25 -14.04
CA ARG A 85 2.26 -24.09 -15.17
C ARG A 85 1.30 -23.37 -16.13
N ARG A 86 0.38 -22.57 -15.60
CA ARG A 86 -0.62 -21.85 -16.42
C ARG A 86 -0.03 -20.67 -17.19
N LEU A 87 0.86 -19.90 -16.55
CA LEU A 87 1.34 -18.63 -17.11
C LEU A 87 2.67 -18.76 -17.85
N GLU A 88 3.53 -19.72 -17.52
CA GLU A 88 4.91 -19.78 -18.06
C GLU A 88 5.00 -19.92 -19.58
N THR A 89 3.94 -20.42 -20.23
CA THR A 89 3.81 -20.47 -21.70
C THR A 89 3.92 -19.09 -22.33
N ASP A 90 3.27 -18.09 -21.75
CA ASP A 90 3.16 -16.73 -22.32
C ASP A 90 3.93 -15.68 -21.51
N TRP A 91 4.27 -16.00 -20.27
CA TRP A 91 4.91 -15.09 -19.32
C TRP A 91 6.22 -15.68 -18.80
N ILE A 92 7.20 -14.81 -18.59
CA ILE A 92 8.39 -15.10 -17.80
C ILE A 92 8.07 -14.67 -16.37
N LEU A 93 8.23 -15.59 -15.42
CA LEU A 93 8.01 -15.35 -14.00
C LEU A 93 9.36 -15.38 -13.28
N GLU A 94 9.71 -14.29 -12.61
CA GLU A 94 10.90 -14.18 -11.77
C GLU A 94 10.45 -13.95 -10.32
N GLN A 95 10.88 -14.81 -9.39
CA GLN A 95 10.40 -14.76 -8.02
C GLN A 95 10.90 -13.51 -7.29
N VAL A 96 10.00 -12.87 -6.54
CA VAL A 96 10.34 -11.76 -5.65
C VAL A 96 11.02 -12.31 -4.38
N PRO A 97 12.26 -11.91 -4.04
CA PRO A 97 13.03 -12.52 -2.95
C PRO A 97 12.36 -12.47 -1.58
N TRP A 98 11.60 -11.40 -1.31
CA TRP A 98 10.93 -11.18 -0.03
C TRP A 98 9.48 -11.68 0.02
N CYS A 99 8.94 -12.26 -1.06
CA CYS A 99 7.56 -12.76 -1.09
C CYS A 99 7.50 -14.04 -1.91
N LYS A 100 7.30 -15.19 -1.25
CA LYS A 100 7.34 -16.51 -1.89
C LYS A 100 6.29 -16.66 -2.98
N GLU A 101 5.14 -16.01 -2.80
CA GLU A 101 4.01 -16.00 -3.72
C GLU A 101 4.09 -14.85 -4.75
N GLY A 102 5.09 -13.98 -4.64
CA GLY A 102 5.29 -12.82 -5.51
C GLY A 102 6.19 -13.14 -6.70
N PHE A 103 5.81 -12.64 -7.88
CA PHE A 103 6.57 -12.78 -9.12
C PHE A 103 6.59 -11.47 -9.90
N TRP A 104 7.77 -11.04 -10.35
CA TRP A 104 7.87 -10.15 -11.49
C TRP A 104 7.49 -10.91 -12.75
N ILE A 105 6.81 -10.22 -13.66
CA ILE A 105 6.31 -10.82 -14.89
C ILE A 105 6.75 -10.03 -16.12
N LYS A 106 7.05 -10.77 -17.19
CA LYS A 106 7.31 -10.21 -18.51
C LYS A 106 6.62 -11.04 -19.58
N TYR A 107 5.83 -10.40 -20.44
CA TYR A 107 5.17 -11.09 -21.55
C TYR A 107 6.21 -11.51 -22.60
N ARG A 108 6.10 -12.74 -23.12
CA ARG A 108 7.07 -13.32 -24.06
C ARG A 108 6.89 -12.83 -25.49
N HIS A 109 5.64 -12.62 -25.92
CA HIS A 109 5.29 -12.49 -27.35
C HIS A 109 5.29 -11.05 -27.87
N GLY A 110 6.09 -10.16 -27.27
CA GLY A 110 6.23 -8.78 -27.75
C GLY A 110 5.27 -7.80 -27.09
N GLU A 111 4.29 -7.28 -27.85
CA GLU A 111 3.42 -6.17 -27.43
C GLU A 111 2.85 -6.33 -26.02
N ARG A 112 2.64 -5.19 -25.33
CA ARG A 112 2.19 -5.15 -23.94
C ARG A 112 0.81 -5.81 -23.81
N PHE A 113 0.77 -7.07 -23.39
CA PHE A 113 -0.47 -7.68 -22.90
C PHE A 113 -0.72 -7.26 -21.45
N ASP A 114 -1.97 -6.97 -21.10
CA ASP A 114 -2.30 -6.70 -19.71
C ASP A 114 -2.66 -7.98 -18.96
N ILE A 115 -1.85 -8.33 -17.97
CA ILE A 115 -2.03 -9.52 -17.14
C ILE A 115 -3.39 -9.52 -16.42
N GLY A 116 -4.02 -8.36 -16.23
CA GLY A 116 -5.37 -8.27 -15.65
C GLY A 116 -6.47 -8.91 -16.51
N ASN A 117 -6.21 -9.14 -17.80
CA ASN A 117 -7.19 -9.67 -18.76
C ASN A 117 -7.14 -11.19 -18.91
N VAL A 118 -6.20 -11.87 -18.24
CA VAL A 118 -6.12 -13.34 -18.31
C VAL A 118 -7.19 -14.00 -17.42
N PRO A 119 -7.70 -15.19 -17.77
CA PRO A 119 -8.71 -15.89 -16.98
C PRO A 119 -8.33 -16.11 -15.52
N GLU A 120 -7.05 -16.42 -15.25
CA GLU A 120 -6.51 -16.65 -13.90
C GLU A 120 -6.71 -15.44 -12.98
N HIS A 121 -6.59 -14.22 -13.53
CA HIS A 121 -6.87 -13.00 -12.77
C HIS A 121 -8.36 -12.89 -12.40
N GLN A 122 -9.25 -13.18 -13.35
CA GLN A 122 -10.70 -13.14 -13.14
C GLN A 122 -11.16 -14.19 -12.13
N LEU A 123 -10.54 -15.38 -12.15
CA LEU A 123 -10.77 -16.44 -11.17
C LEU A 123 -10.21 -16.11 -9.77
N GLY A 124 -9.42 -15.04 -9.65
CA GLY A 124 -8.79 -14.61 -8.41
C GLY A 124 -7.62 -15.49 -7.98
N TYR A 125 -6.93 -16.13 -8.92
CA TYR A 125 -5.77 -16.98 -8.65
C TYR A 125 -4.51 -16.19 -8.32
N PHE A 126 -4.45 -14.92 -8.71
CA PHE A 126 -3.42 -13.99 -8.29
C PHE A 126 -3.98 -12.56 -8.22
N TYR A 127 -3.23 -11.68 -7.56
CA TYR A 127 -3.48 -10.25 -7.49
C TYR A 127 -2.36 -9.49 -8.22
N VAL A 128 -2.70 -8.49 -9.04
CA VAL A 128 -1.70 -7.56 -9.62
C VAL A 128 -1.35 -6.49 -8.59
N GLN A 129 -0.18 -6.61 -7.97
CA GLN A 129 0.24 -5.80 -6.81
C GLN A 129 1.72 -5.52 -6.93
N ASP A 130 2.12 -4.28 -6.64
CA ASP A 130 3.54 -3.91 -6.62
C ASP A 130 4.35 -4.76 -5.62
N ALA A 131 5.59 -5.12 -5.97
CA ALA A 131 6.44 -5.94 -5.11
C ALA A 131 6.72 -5.28 -3.74
N ALA A 132 6.86 -3.95 -3.67
CA ALA A 132 7.04 -3.23 -2.41
C ALA A 132 5.76 -3.29 -1.55
N SER A 133 4.59 -3.22 -2.19
CA SER A 133 3.30 -3.36 -1.51
C SER A 133 3.07 -4.74 -0.90
N MET A 134 3.87 -5.77 -1.24
CA MET A 134 3.79 -7.09 -0.62
C MET A 134 4.52 -7.16 0.73
N ILE A 135 5.41 -6.20 1.01
CA ILE A 135 6.28 -6.20 2.19
C ILE A 135 5.48 -6.10 3.50
N PRO A 136 4.52 -5.16 3.68
CA PRO A 136 3.88 -4.99 4.98
C PRO A 136 3.14 -6.23 5.49
N PRO A 137 2.34 -6.95 4.68
CA PRO A 137 1.77 -8.21 5.11
C PRO A 137 2.81 -9.30 5.42
N VAL A 138 3.91 -9.39 4.65
CA VAL A 138 5.03 -10.32 4.93
C VAL A 138 5.65 -10.03 6.30
N VAL A 139 5.86 -8.76 6.62
CA VAL A 139 6.45 -8.32 7.90
C VAL A 139 5.50 -8.54 9.07
N LEU A 140 4.20 -8.26 8.88
CA LEU A 140 3.18 -8.45 9.91
C LEU A 140 2.95 -9.95 10.20
N ALA A 141 2.96 -10.78 9.15
CA ALA A 141 2.83 -12.24 9.23
C ALA A 141 1.73 -12.71 10.21
N PRO A 142 0.46 -12.31 10.01
CA PRO A 142 -0.64 -12.80 10.83
C PRO A 142 -0.80 -14.32 10.73
N LYS A 143 -1.39 -14.91 11.77
CA LYS A 143 -1.61 -16.34 11.92
C LYS A 143 -3.10 -16.68 11.85
N PRO A 144 -3.45 -17.91 11.42
CA PRO A 144 -4.81 -18.42 11.54
C PRO A 144 -5.34 -18.26 12.97
N GLY A 145 -6.58 -17.76 13.10
CA GLY A 145 -7.25 -17.57 14.39
C GLY A 145 -7.04 -16.21 15.06
N GLU A 146 -6.10 -15.39 14.62
CA GLU A 146 -5.88 -14.03 15.15
C GLU A 146 -7.00 -13.05 14.76
N ILE A 147 -7.17 -11.99 15.56
CA ILE A 147 -8.00 -10.82 15.23
C ILE A 147 -7.08 -9.74 14.65
N VAL A 148 -7.22 -9.46 13.36
CA VAL A 148 -6.34 -8.59 12.60
C VAL A 148 -7.11 -7.39 12.06
N LEU A 149 -6.51 -6.20 12.12
CA LEU A 149 -7.05 -4.98 11.51
C LEU A 149 -6.17 -4.53 10.35
N ASP A 150 -6.77 -4.25 9.20
CA ASP A 150 -6.20 -3.43 8.13
C ASP A 150 -6.92 -2.07 8.16
N LEU A 151 -6.24 -1.04 8.69
CA LEU A 151 -6.89 0.23 9.04
C LEU A 151 -7.20 1.12 7.83
N CYS A 152 -6.45 0.95 6.73
CA CYS A 152 -6.54 1.73 5.49
C CYS A 152 -6.52 0.77 4.29
N ALA A 153 -7.51 -0.12 4.28
CA ALA A 153 -7.52 -1.36 3.52
C ALA A 153 -7.72 -1.20 2.01
N ALA A 154 -8.43 -0.16 1.56
CA ALA A 154 -8.78 -0.10 0.14
C ALA A 154 -7.53 0.18 -0.72
N PRO A 155 -7.42 -0.41 -1.93
CA PRO A 155 -8.42 -1.23 -2.63
C PRO A 155 -8.36 -2.75 -2.32
N GLY A 156 -7.60 -3.19 -1.33
CA GLY A 156 -7.63 -4.59 -0.83
C GLY A 156 -6.43 -5.47 -1.19
N SER A 157 -5.38 -4.95 -1.83
CA SER A 157 -4.21 -5.75 -2.21
C SER A 157 -3.49 -6.36 -1.00
N LYS A 158 -3.26 -5.55 0.04
CA LYS A 158 -2.66 -5.97 1.31
C LYS A 158 -3.65 -6.78 2.15
N THR A 159 -4.91 -6.36 2.22
CA THR A 159 -5.99 -7.08 2.92
C THR A 159 -6.14 -8.53 2.45
N THR A 160 -6.17 -8.75 1.14
CA THR A 160 -6.27 -10.12 0.59
C THR A 160 -5.01 -10.95 0.85
N GLN A 161 -3.85 -10.31 1.00
CA GLN A 161 -2.61 -11.00 1.41
C GLN A 161 -2.62 -11.35 2.90
N LEU A 162 -3.16 -10.49 3.76
CA LEU A 162 -3.37 -10.80 5.18
C LEU A 162 -4.30 -12.01 5.34
N ALA A 163 -5.43 -12.00 4.64
CA ALA A 163 -6.38 -13.12 4.63
C ALA A 163 -5.74 -14.45 4.18
N GLN A 164 -4.83 -14.38 3.20
CA GLN A 164 -4.07 -15.53 2.74
C GLN A 164 -3.20 -16.13 3.85
N TYR A 165 -2.46 -15.32 4.60
CA TYR A 165 -1.65 -15.81 5.72
C TYR A 165 -2.49 -16.30 6.91
N MET A 166 -3.67 -15.74 7.09
CA MET A 166 -4.64 -16.21 8.07
C MET A 166 -5.38 -17.49 7.64
N ASN A 167 -5.14 -18.01 6.43
CA ASN A 167 -5.83 -19.18 5.88
C ASN A 167 -7.37 -19.08 5.94
N ASN A 168 -7.94 -17.88 5.79
CA ASN A 168 -9.38 -17.65 5.99
C ASN A 168 -9.91 -18.06 7.40
N GLU A 169 -9.07 -18.06 8.43
CA GLU A 169 -9.43 -18.34 9.83
C GLU A 169 -9.25 -17.10 10.71
N GLY A 170 -9.92 -17.03 11.86
CA GLY A 170 -9.91 -15.83 12.72
C GLY A 170 -10.83 -14.72 12.19
N LEU A 171 -10.48 -13.47 12.46
CA LEU A 171 -11.25 -12.30 12.03
C LEU A 171 -10.33 -11.21 11.45
N LEU A 172 -10.51 -10.87 10.18
CA LEU A 172 -9.86 -9.74 9.52
C LEU A 172 -10.85 -8.58 9.39
N ILE A 173 -10.59 -7.46 10.07
CA ILE A 173 -11.36 -6.23 9.90
C ILE A 173 -10.63 -5.37 8.88
N ALA A 174 -11.30 -5.01 7.79
CA ALA A 174 -10.77 -4.18 6.73
C ALA A 174 -11.52 -2.84 6.70
N ASN A 175 -10.84 -1.78 7.14
CA ASN A 175 -11.41 -0.44 7.28
C ASN A 175 -10.88 0.51 6.20
N ASP A 176 -11.74 1.39 5.66
CA ASP A 176 -11.29 2.56 4.91
C ASP A 176 -12.25 3.73 5.14
N SER A 177 -11.73 4.96 5.22
CA SER A 177 -12.57 6.15 5.44
C SER A 177 -13.31 6.59 4.18
N GLN A 178 -12.83 6.19 2.99
CA GLN A 178 -13.36 6.63 1.71
C GLN A 178 -14.35 5.62 1.12
N GLY A 179 -15.65 5.93 1.23
CA GLY A 179 -16.72 5.06 0.75
C GLY A 179 -16.59 4.62 -0.72
N LYS A 180 -16.10 5.51 -1.60
CA LYS A 180 -15.89 5.20 -3.03
C LYS A 180 -14.86 4.10 -3.27
N ARG A 181 -13.89 3.92 -2.35
CA ARG A 181 -12.82 2.90 -2.48
C ARG A 181 -13.24 1.54 -1.90
N LEU A 182 -14.30 1.50 -1.09
CA LEU A 182 -14.80 0.26 -0.49
C LEU A 182 -15.45 -0.69 -1.50
N SER A 183 -15.99 -0.19 -2.61
CA SER A 183 -16.49 -1.04 -3.69
C SER A 183 -15.37 -1.89 -4.28
N ALA A 184 -14.21 -1.29 -4.57
CA ALA A 184 -13.03 -1.99 -5.06
C ALA A 184 -12.52 -3.02 -4.03
N LEU A 185 -12.49 -2.66 -2.74
CA LEU A 185 -12.14 -3.59 -1.66
C LEU A 185 -13.09 -4.81 -1.62
N GLY A 186 -14.40 -4.58 -1.69
CA GLY A 186 -15.41 -5.65 -1.72
C GLY A 186 -15.25 -6.57 -2.94
N LEU A 187 -15.11 -6.00 -4.13
CA LEU A 187 -14.92 -6.77 -5.37
C LEU A 187 -13.63 -7.60 -5.32
N ASN A 188 -12.53 -7.03 -4.86
CA ASN A 188 -11.25 -7.72 -4.79
C ASN A 188 -11.24 -8.83 -3.74
N THR A 189 -11.81 -8.59 -2.57
CA THR A 189 -11.89 -9.61 -1.50
C THR A 189 -12.81 -10.76 -1.91
N GLN A 190 -13.95 -10.48 -2.53
CA GLN A 190 -14.85 -11.49 -3.10
C GLN A 190 -14.17 -12.30 -4.20
N ARG A 191 -13.53 -11.62 -5.17
CA ARG A 191 -12.80 -12.28 -6.27
C ARG A 191 -11.69 -13.17 -5.73
N CYS A 192 -10.96 -12.75 -4.71
CA CYS A 192 -9.89 -13.55 -4.09
C CYS A 192 -10.42 -14.65 -3.15
N GLY A 193 -11.74 -14.73 -2.90
CA GLY A 193 -12.33 -15.76 -2.05
C GLY A 193 -12.00 -15.58 -0.56
N VAL A 194 -11.85 -14.34 -0.10
CA VAL A 194 -11.67 -14.02 1.32
C VAL A 194 -13.01 -14.21 2.04
N ARG A 195 -12.99 -14.94 3.16
CA ARG A 195 -14.22 -15.35 3.91
C ARG A 195 -14.26 -14.86 5.35
N ASN A 196 -13.10 -14.66 5.98
CA ASN A 196 -12.97 -14.24 7.37
C ASN A 196 -12.95 -12.71 7.54
N ILE A 197 -13.64 -11.96 6.68
CA ILE A 197 -13.51 -10.50 6.59
C ILE A 197 -14.75 -9.74 7.04
N LEU A 198 -14.55 -8.65 7.79
CA LEU A 198 -15.54 -7.61 8.05
C LEU A 198 -15.07 -6.29 7.41
N ILE A 199 -15.83 -5.75 6.46
CA ILE A 199 -15.52 -4.46 5.84
C ILE A 199 -16.24 -3.34 6.60
N THR A 200 -15.49 -2.32 7.04
CA THR A 200 -16.04 -1.17 7.77
C THR A 200 -15.70 0.15 7.08
N LYS A 201 -16.59 1.14 7.25
CA LYS A 201 -16.33 2.53 6.85
C LYS A 201 -16.23 3.40 8.09
N MET A 202 -15.02 3.59 8.60
CA MET A 202 -14.78 4.44 9.76
C MET A 202 -13.59 5.37 9.52
N ASP A 203 -13.64 6.53 10.16
CA ASP A 203 -12.47 7.40 10.30
C ASP A 203 -11.47 6.76 11.26
N GLY A 204 -10.36 6.24 10.72
CA GLY A 204 -9.32 5.60 11.54
C GLY A 204 -8.68 6.56 12.55
N GLU A 205 -8.74 7.87 12.32
CA GLU A 205 -8.31 8.89 13.29
C GLU A 205 -9.21 8.91 14.54
N ARG A 206 -10.33 8.16 14.55
CA ARG A 206 -11.30 8.06 15.64
C ARG A 206 -11.49 6.63 16.13
N LEU A 207 -10.59 5.71 15.77
CA LEU A 207 -10.60 4.35 16.30
C LEU A 207 -10.51 4.41 17.83
N SER A 208 -11.52 3.88 18.51
CA SER A 208 -11.70 4.01 19.97
C SER A 208 -11.55 2.69 20.73
N GLN A 209 -11.46 1.58 19.99
CA GLN A 209 -11.21 0.26 20.52
C GLN A 209 -9.86 0.25 21.25
N LYS A 210 -9.81 -0.50 22.35
CA LYS A 210 -8.59 -0.71 23.14
C LYS A 210 -8.30 -2.20 23.19
N GLU A 211 -7.04 -2.56 22.98
CA GLU A 211 -6.53 -3.92 23.19
C GLU A 211 -7.40 -5.02 22.56
N MET A 212 -7.87 -4.79 21.34
CA MET A 212 -8.77 -5.69 20.62
C MET A 212 -7.99 -6.58 19.64
N PHE A 213 -6.96 -6.05 19.01
CA PHE A 213 -6.30 -6.68 17.88
C PHE A 213 -5.00 -7.35 18.29
N ASP A 214 -4.80 -8.59 17.84
CA ASP A 214 -3.52 -9.28 17.96
C ASP A 214 -2.49 -8.66 17.02
N LYS A 215 -2.94 -8.28 15.82
CA LYS A 215 -2.12 -7.60 14.82
C LYS A 215 -2.84 -6.48 14.09
N ILE A 216 -2.10 -5.44 13.72
CA ILE A 216 -2.65 -4.31 12.97
C ILE A 216 -1.72 -3.92 11.82
N LEU A 217 -2.29 -3.70 10.64
CA LEU A 217 -1.63 -3.03 9.52
C LEU A 217 -2.16 -1.61 9.39
N VAL A 218 -1.24 -0.64 9.38
CA VAL A 218 -1.49 0.76 9.07
C VAL A 218 -0.68 1.12 7.81
N ASP A 219 -1.23 0.80 6.64
CA ASP A 219 -0.71 1.28 5.36
C ASP A 219 -1.28 2.68 5.08
N ALA A 220 -0.60 3.69 5.60
CA ALA A 220 -1.20 4.99 5.79
C ALA A 220 -1.32 5.79 4.48
N PRO A 221 -2.37 6.61 4.31
CA PRO A 221 -2.43 7.58 3.22
C PRO A 221 -1.24 8.54 3.33
N CYS A 222 -0.47 8.67 2.26
CA CYS A 222 0.77 9.46 2.23
C CYS A 222 0.90 10.27 0.94
N SER A 223 1.94 11.11 0.87
CA SER A 223 2.19 11.94 -0.31
C SER A 223 2.54 11.12 -1.57
N GLY A 224 2.97 9.86 -1.38
CA GLY A 224 3.14 8.89 -2.46
C GLY A 224 4.42 9.07 -3.27
N THR A 225 5.39 9.84 -2.78
CA THR A 225 6.64 10.15 -3.52
C THR A 225 7.50 8.93 -3.86
N GLY A 226 7.27 7.77 -3.25
CA GLY A 226 7.86 6.50 -3.66
C GLY A 226 7.24 5.89 -4.92
N THR A 227 6.07 6.36 -5.34
CA THR A 227 5.30 5.81 -6.48
C THR A 227 5.35 6.68 -7.74
N ILE A 228 6.33 7.59 -7.85
CA ILE A 228 6.52 8.50 -8.99
C ILE A 228 6.59 7.74 -10.33
N ARG A 229 7.17 6.53 -10.34
CA ARG A 229 7.24 5.63 -11.51
C ARG A 229 5.87 5.25 -12.06
N ARG A 230 4.84 5.21 -11.21
CA ARG A 230 3.47 4.85 -11.55
C ARG A 230 2.62 6.07 -11.88
N ASN A 231 2.78 7.15 -11.12
CA ASN A 231 2.00 8.37 -11.28
C ASN A 231 2.86 9.63 -11.09
N TYR A 232 3.22 10.27 -12.20
CA TYR A 232 4.04 11.48 -12.17
C TYR A 232 3.31 12.68 -11.54
N LYS A 233 1.96 12.72 -11.56
CA LYS A 233 1.16 13.81 -10.99
C LYS A 233 1.43 13.99 -9.49
N ILE A 234 2.02 12.99 -8.84
CA ILE A 234 2.50 13.08 -7.46
C ILE A 234 3.49 14.23 -7.28
N ILE A 235 4.40 14.45 -8.23
CA ILE A 235 5.36 15.57 -8.16
C ILE A 235 4.62 16.91 -8.30
N GLU A 236 3.61 17.00 -9.15
CA GLU A 236 2.79 18.20 -9.33
C GLU A 236 1.97 18.54 -8.08
N MET A 237 1.47 17.53 -7.38
CA MET A 237 0.74 17.69 -6.12
C MET A 237 1.66 17.91 -4.91
N TRP A 238 2.91 17.45 -5.00
CA TRP A 238 3.85 17.49 -3.89
C TRP A 238 4.12 18.91 -3.41
N SER A 239 4.08 19.09 -2.09
CA SER A 239 4.49 20.31 -1.41
C SER A 239 4.84 20.00 0.05
N PRO A 240 5.74 20.77 0.69
CA PRO A 240 6.01 20.61 2.12
C PRO A 240 4.77 20.72 3.01
N HIS A 241 3.80 21.55 2.61
CA HIS A 241 2.52 21.67 3.32
C HIS A 241 1.70 20.38 3.27
N LEU A 242 1.62 19.73 2.11
CA LEU A 242 0.94 18.45 1.96
C LEU A 242 1.60 17.36 2.82
N VAL A 243 2.92 17.27 2.79
CA VAL A 243 3.72 16.32 3.59
C VAL A 243 3.44 16.52 5.09
N SER A 244 3.48 17.77 5.57
CA SER A 244 3.20 18.10 6.98
C SER A 244 1.76 17.74 7.39
N LYS A 245 0.77 18.03 6.52
CA LYS A 245 -0.63 17.67 6.77
C LYS A 245 -0.81 16.15 6.89
N LEU A 246 -0.23 15.38 5.98
CA LEU A 246 -0.36 13.93 5.93
C LEU A 246 0.37 13.26 7.10
N SER A 247 1.57 13.73 7.46
CA SER A 247 2.29 13.32 8.68
C SER A 247 1.42 13.44 9.95
N GLY A 248 0.66 14.53 10.07
CA GLY A 248 -0.27 14.72 11.18
C GLY A 248 -1.42 13.70 11.23
N ILE A 249 -1.96 13.33 10.06
CA ILE A 249 -3.02 12.30 9.93
C ILE A 249 -2.43 10.92 10.24
N GLN A 250 -1.28 10.59 9.65
CA GLN A 250 -0.56 9.34 9.84
C GLN A 250 -0.25 9.08 11.31
N TYR A 251 0.24 10.09 12.04
CA TYR A 251 0.49 9.96 13.47
C TYR A 251 -0.77 9.61 14.26
N LYS A 252 -1.92 10.23 13.97
CA LYS A 252 -3.18 9.89 14.66
C LYS A 252 -3.64 8.47 14.33
N LEU A 253 -3.55 8.07 13.06
CA LEU A 253 -3.87 6.70 12.63
C LEU A 253 -2.99 5.69 13.37
N LEU A 254 -1.68 5.92 13.38
CA LEU A 254 -0.70 5.05 14.02
C LEU A 254 -0.90 5.00 15.55
N SER A 255 -1.10 6.15 16.20
CA SER A 255 -1.31 6.22 17.65
C SER A 255 -2.60 5.53 18.09
N ASN A 256 -3.71 5.73 17.36
CA ASN A 256 -4.95 5.03 17.68
C ASN A 256 -4.87 3.53 17.40
N ALA A 257 -4.20 3.13 16.32
CA ALA A 257 -3.92 1.74 16.05
C ALA A 257 -3.10 1.10 17.18
N PHE A 258 -2.06 1.76 17.65
CA PHE A 258 -1.25 1.29 18.78
C PHE A 258 -2.09 1.13 20.07
N ASN A 259 -3.01 2.05 20.35
CA ASN A 259 -3.95 1.93 21.48
C ASN A 259 -4.91 0.73 21.34
N ALA A 260 -5.34 0.43 20.11
CA ALA A 260 -6.22 -0.70 19.81
C ALA A 260 -5.49 -2.05 19.79
N LEU A 261 -4.16 -2.05 19.79
CA LEU A 261 -3.32 -3.24 19.82
C LEU A 261 -3.28 -3.83 21.24
N LYS A 262 -3.44 -5.16 21.33
CA LYS A 262 -3.26 -5.91 22.58
C LYS A 262 -1.82 -5.78 23.08
N GLN A 263 -1.63 -5.92 24.40
CA GLN A 263 -0.29 -6.11 24.97
C GLN A 263 0.37 -7.35 24.34
N GLY A 264 1.65 -7.25 24.03
CA GLY A 264 2.39 -8.26 23.28
C GLY A 264 2.09 -8.32 21.77
N GLY A 265 1.08 -7.57 21.29
CA GLY A 265 0.66 -7.55 19.89
C GLY A 265 1.67 -6.86 18.96
N GLU A 266 1.50 -7.08 17.65
CA GLU A 266 2.37 -6.53 16.61
C GLU A 266 1.61 -5.61 15.66
N LEU A 267 2.19 -4.44 15.37
CA LEU A 267 1.68 -3.49 14.40
C LEU A 267 2.70 -3.28 13.30
N VAL A 268 2.26 -3.19 12.05
CA VAL A 268 3.09 -2.70 10.95
C VAL A 268 2.56 -1.37 10.46
N TYR A 269 3.42 -0.36 10.50
CA TYR A 269 3.21 0.92 9.86
C TYR A 269 3.95 0.92 8.52
N SER A 270 3.28 1.35 7.46
CA SER A 270 3.91 1.49 6.15
C SER A 270 3.37 2.65 5.34
N THR A 271 4.20 3.12 4.41
CA THR A 271 3.85 4.17 3.46
C THR A 271 4.53 3.90 2.11
N CYS A 272 4.01 4.50 1.06
CA CYS A 272 4.67 4.57 -0.25
C CYS A 272 5.25 5.96 -0.53
N THR A 273 5.70 6.64 0.52
CA THR A 273 6.42 7.92 0.45
C THR A 273 7.90 7.71 0.76
N LEU A 274 8.69 8.73 0.47
CA LEU A 274 10.12 8.80 0.78
C LEU A 274 10.42 9.95 1.74
N GLU A 275 9.39 10.63 2.24
CA GLU A 275 9.50 11.81 3.09
C GLU A 275 9.74 11.42 4.57
N PRO A 276 10.87 11.79 5.18
CA PRO A 276 11.17 11.46 6.58
C PRO A 276 10.08 11.91 7.56
N GLU A 277 9.40 13.01 7.26
CA GLU A 277 8.33 13.56 8.08
C GLU A 277 7.10 12.67 8.13
N GLU A 278 6.84 11.87 7.09
CA GLU A 278 5.75 10.89 7.04
C GLU A 278 6.20 9.50 7.53
N ASP A 279 7.51 9.25 7.56
CA ASP A 279 8.10 7.95 7.88
C ASP A 279 8.72 7.94 9.28
N GLU A 280 10.04 8.12 9.39
CA GLU A 280 10.79 8.01 10.64
C GLU A 280 10.30 9.00 11.70
N LYS A 281 9.87 10.20 11.31
CA LYS A 281 9.33 11.19 12.25
C LYS A 281 8.02 10.73 12.88
N VAL A 282 7.12 10.12 12.11
CA VAL A 282 5.83 9.61 12.62
C VAL A 282 6.08 8.49 13.62
N VAL A 283 7.00 7.58 13.29
CA VAL A 283 7.39 6.46 14.16
C VAL A 283 8.13 6.95 15.40
N SER A 284 9.09 7.87 15.26
CA SER A 284 9.80 8.51 16.38
C SER A 284 8.82 9.13 17.37
N ARG A 285 7.85 9.88 16.85
CA ARG A 285 6.83 10.51 17.69
C ARG A 285 5.96 9.48 18.41
N LEU A 286 5.64 8.33 17.80
CA LEU A 286 4.94 7.25 18.49
C LEU A 286 5.78 6.74 19.66
N LEU A 287 7.04 6.40 19.40
CA LEU A 287 7.98 5.86 20.40
C LEU A 287 8.23 6.80 21.58
N GLU A 288 8.32 8.10 21.32
CA GLU A 288 8.48 9.13 22.35
C GLU A 288 7.27 9.23 23.29
N ASN A 289 6.07 9.01 22.75
CA ASN A 289 4.82 9.15 23.50
C ASN A 289 4.31 7.83 24.11
N ASN A 290 4.90 6.69 23.75
CA ASN A 290 4.48 5.37 24.19
C ASN A 290 5.70 4.57 24.65
N PRO A 291 6.04 4.59 25.95
CA PRO A 291 7.20 3.86 26.50
C PRO A 291 7.10 2.34 26.33
N ASP A 292 5.89 1.81 26.17
CA ASP A 292 5.57 0.42 25.87
C ASP A 292 5.67 0.07 24.37
N ALA A 293 6.07 1.01 23.51
CA ALA A 293 6.35 0.74 22.11
C ALA A 293 7.83 0.43 21.87
N ASP A 294 8.12 -0.63 21.12
CA ASP A 294 9.47 -0.93 20.60
C ASP A 294 9.42 -1.32 19.11
N ILE A 295 10.56 -1.24 18.43
CA ILE A 295 10.71 -1.65 17.02
C ILE A 295 11.43 -2.98 16.93
N LEU A 296 10.83 -3.91 16.19
CA LEU A 296 11.41 -5.20 15.85
C LEU A 296 12.19 -5.12 14.53
N ASP A 297 13.30 -5.84 14.45
CA ASP A 297 14.11 -5.92 13.24
C ASP A 297 13.34 -6.58 12.08
N ILE A 298 13.46 -5.98 10.90
CA ILE A 298 12.92 -6.53 9.66
C ILE A 298 14.03 -7.26 8.91
N ASN A 299 13.93 -8.59 8.92
CA ASN A 299 14.87 -9.50 8.28
C ASN A 299 14.29 -10.04 6.97
N LEU A 300 14.45 -9.28 5.89
CA LEU A 300 14.09 -9.67 4.54
C LEU A 300 15.32 -9.64 3.64
N ASP A 301 15.37 -10.55 2.67
CA ASP A 301 16.36 -10.54 1.60
C ASP A 301 15.99 -9.45 0.58
N ILE A 302 16.33 -8.20 0.94
CA ILE A 302 15.99 -7.01 0.16
C ILE A 302 17.15 -6.02 0.26
N LYS A 303 17.49 -5.38 -0.87
CA LYS A 303 18.41 -4.24 -0.85
C LYS A 303 17.68 -3.06 -0.23
N ARG A 304 18.31 -2.37 0.70
CA ARG A 304 17.67 -1.29 1.46
C ARG A 304 18.64 -0.16 1.69
N SER A 305 18.07 1.03 1.79
CA SER A 305 18.79 2.22 2.23
C SER A 305 18.67 2.37 3.75
N PRO A 306 19.64 3.01 4.40
CA PRO A 306 19.56 3.26 5.83
C PRO A 306 18.33 4.13 6.15
N ALA A 307 17.73 3.88 7.31
CA ALA A 307 16.72 4.77 7.86
C ALA A 307 17.33 6.16 8.11
N ILE A 308 16.51 7.19 7.99
CA ILE A 308 16.95 8.57 8.17
C ILE A 308 16.87 8.88 9.66
N MET A 309 18.01 9.20 10.27
CA MET A 309 18.10 9.41 11.73
C MET A 309 17.95 10.88 12.14
N GLU A 310 18.18 11.80 11.20
CA GLU A 310 18.05 13.23 11.39
C GLU A 310 17.65 13.88 10.07
N PHE A 311 16.65 14.76 10.10
CA PHE A 311 16.26 15.55 8.94
C PHE A 311 15.72 16.91 9.38
N ASP A 312 16.08 17.97 8.65
CA ASP A 312 15.72 19.37 8.95
C ASP A 312 15.98 19.78 10.42
N ARG A 313 17.17 19.43 10.93
CA ARG A 313 17.64 19.69 12.31
C ARG A 313 16.82 18.99 13.41
N GLN A 314 15.98 18.04 13.05
CA GLN A 314 15.25 17.19 13.99
C GLN A 314 15.88 15.80 14.01
N LYS A 315 16.40 15.40 15.17
CA LYS A 315 16.86 14.03 15.43
C LYS A 315 15.66 13.15 15.77
N TYR A 316 15.68 11.92 15.28
CA TYR A 316 14.66 10.91 15.55
C TYR A 316 15.14 9.88 16.57
N ASP A 317 14.19 9.15 17.16
CA ASP A 317 14.44 8.08 18.11
C ASP A 317 15.41 7.05 17.50
N PRO A 318 16.52 6.68 18.18
CA PRO A 318 17.51 5.76 17.63
C PRO A 318 16.95 4.42 17.16
N ARG A 319 15.82 3.97 17.70
CA ARG A 319 15.16 2.71 17.32
C ARG A 319 14.64 2.72 15.88
N VAL A 320 14.40 3.89 15.27
CA VAL A 320 13.99 3.97 13.85
C VAL A 320 15.04 3.41 12.89
N SER A 321 16.29 3.23 13.34
CA SER A 321 17.33 2.53 12.59
C SER A 321 16.96 1.09 12.19
N LYS A 322 16.02 0.46 12.90
CA LYS A 322 15.49 -0.88 12.61
C LYS A 322 14.40 -0.90 11.53
N CYS A 323 13.89 0.26 11.12
CA CYS A 323 12.91 0.38 10.06
C CYS A 323 13.51 0.02 8.70
N LEU A 324 12.64 -0.43 7.79
CA LEU A 324 13.01 -0.71 6.41
C LEU A 324 12.65 0.48 5.54
N ARG A 325 13.65 1.08 4.89
CA ARG A 325 13.50 2.10 3.86
C ARG A 325 14.06 1.57 2.55
N ILE A 326 13.28 1.70 1.48
CA ILE A 326 13.73 1.37 0.12
C ILE A 326 13.47 2.54 -0.82
N TYR A 327 14.46 2.86 -1.64
CA TYR A 327 14.31 3.75 -2.78
C TYR A 327 14.13 2.93 -4.07
N PRO A 328 13.60 3.54 -5.15
CA PRO A 328 13.39 2.83 -6.41
C PRO A 328 14.63 2.09 -6.95
N GLN A 329 15.82 2.69 -6.82
CA GLN A 329 17.08 2.11 -7.28
C GLN A 329 17.55 0.88 -6.49
N ASP A 330 17.03 0.66 -5.27
CA ASP A 330 17.50 -0.42 -4.41
C ASP A 330 17.12 -1.79 -5.01
N ASN A 331 15.87 -1.93 -5.48
CA ASN A 331 15.34 -3.20 -5.98
C ASN A 331 14.64 -3.10 -7.34
N ASP A 332 14.79 -1.96 -8.05
CA ASP A 332 14.00 -1.68 -9.26
C ASP A 332 12.48 -1.79 -9.01
N SER A 333 12.03 -1.31 -7.85
CA SER A 333 10.63 -1.30 -7.39
C SER A 333 10.10 0.13 -7.17
N GLU A 334 8.91 0.27 -6.59
CA GLU A 334 8.51 1.53 -5.94
C GLU A 334 9.38 1.78 -4.69
N GLY A 335 9.47 3.05 -4.29
CA GLY A 335 10.00 3.46 -2.99
C GLY A 335 8.98 3.21 -1.88
N PHE A 336 9.45 2.84 -0.70
CA PHE A 336 8.58 2.35 0.37
C PHE A 336 9.24 2.44 1.75
N PHE A 337 8.43 2.55 2.79
CA PHE A 337 8.86 2.53 4.19
C PHE A 337 8.01 1.55 5.01
N VAL A 338 8.66 0.82 5.91
CA VAL A 338 8.01 -0.15 6.82
C VAL A 338 8.64 -0.11 8.21
N ALA A 339 7.81 0.00 9.24
CA ALA A 339 8.20 -0.17 10.64
C ALA A 339 7.38 -1.30 11.27
N LYS A 340 8.05 -2.28 11.88
CA LYS A 340 7.39 -3.33 12.68
C LYS A 340 7.48 -2.95 14.15
N ILE A 341 6.34 -2.61 14.73
CA ILE A 341 6.22 -2.11 16.09
C ILE A 341 5.60 -3.21 16.97
N LYS A 342 6.15 -3.41 18.16
CA LYS A 342 5.61 -4.30 19.18
C LYS A 342 5.16 -3.47 20.37
N LYS A 343 3.98 -3.80 20.90
CA LYS A 343 3.55 -3.33 22.21
C LYS A 343 4.06 -4.29 23.28
N LEU A 344 4.88 -3.79 24.19
CA LEU A 344 5.50 -4.57 25.27
C LEU A 344 4.46 -4.96 26.33
N GLU A 345 4.75 -5.98 27.13
CA GLU A 345 3.83 -6.47 28.19
C GLU A 345 3.78 -5.58 29.43
#